data_AF-A0A818UAM3-F1
#
_entry.id   AF-A0A818UAM3-F1
#
_cell.length_a   1.000
_cell.length_b   1.000
_cell.length_c   1.000
_cell.angle_alpha   90.00
_cell.angle_beta   90.00
_cell.angle_gamma   90.00
#
_symmetry.space_group_name_H-M   'P 1'
#
loop_
_entity.id
_entity.type
_entity.pdbx_description
1 polymer ?
#
loop_
_entity_poly.entity_id
_entity_poly.type
_entity_poly.pdbx_seq_one_letter_code
_entity_poly.pdbx_strand_id
1 'polypeptide(L)'
;MYLSNSRLEYTIDAPVPDDKAHRAIIQDVLKERPVEENDIPCSLTNETKESGGALIKNIYDRAYKFAEKESIQRQMPLRIYQKHFDEATAFFTNFKK
;
A
#
# COMPACT_ATOMS: atom_id res chain seq x y z
N MET A 1 -33.21 -6.53 -0.13
CA MET A 1 -32.96 -5.58 0.97
C MET A 1 -33.42 -4.23 0.47
N TYR A 2 -34.56 -3.72 0.94
CA TYR A 2 -35.15 -2.47 0.41
C TYR A 2 -34.77 -1.32 1.35
N LEU A 3 -33.88 -0.43 0.87
CA LEU A 3 -33.64 0.87 1.49
C LEU A 3 -34.90 1.72 1.29
N SER A 4 -35.47 2.27 2.36
CA SER A 4 -36.73 3.02 2.28
C SER A 4 -36.56 4.31 1.46
N ASN A 5 -37.46 4.46 0.48
CA ASN A 5 -37.42 5.35 -0.69
C ASN A 5 -37.50 6.88 -0.41
N SER A 6 -36.91 7.42 0.65
CA SER A 6 -37.01 8.88 0.88
C SER A 6 -35.83 9.55 1.61
N ARG A 7 -34.69 8.87 1.79
CA ARG A 7 -33.51 9.48 2.46
C ARG A 7 -32.17 9.31 1.74
N LEU A 8 -32.08 8.39 0.78
CA LEU A 8 -30.90 8.15 -0.04
C LEU A 8 -31.34 8.21 -1.50
N GLU A 9 -30.96 9.25 -2.23
CA GLU A 9 -31.29 9.38 -3.66
C GLU A 9 -30.47 8.42 -4.52
N TYR A 10 -29.24 8.11 -4.11
CA TYR A 10 -28.33 7.22 -4.83
C TYR A 10 -27.50 6.39 -3.86
N THR A 11 -27.29 5.13 -4.21
CA THR A 11 -26.30 4.26 -3.59
C THR A 11 -25.14 4.12 -4.57
N ILE A 12 -23.92 4.40 -4.12
CA ILE A 12 -22.70 4.17 -4.90
C ILE A 12 -21.97 3.00 -4.26
N ASP A 13 -21.71 1.98 -5.06
CA ASP A 13 -20.88 0.86 -4.63
C ASP A 13 -19.39 1.22 -4.81
N ALA A 14 -18.58 0.85 -3.82
CA ALA A 14 -17.14 1.08 -3.80
C ALA A 14 -16.44 -0.29 -3.67
N PRO A 15 -16.35 -1.06 -4.76
CA PRO A 15 -15.79 -2.41 -4.74
C PRO A 15 -14.28 -2.38 -4.53
N VAL A 16 -13.72 -3.56 -4.24
CA VAL A 16 -12.26 -3.76 -4.24
C VAL A 16 -11.69 -3.37 -5.62
N PRO A 17 -10.60 -2.60 -5.66
CA PRO A 17 -10.01 -2.16 -6.93
C PRO A 17 -9.63 -3.34 -7.83
N ASP A 18 -9.84 -3.20 -9.14
CA ASP A 18 -9.29 -4.13 -10.13
C ASP A 18 -7.76 -3.97 -10.29
N ASP A 19 -7.10 -4.87 -11.00
CA ASP A 19 -5.64 -4.85 -11.19
C ASP A 19 -5.11 -3.51 -11.72
N LYS A 20 -5.90 -2.79 -12.52
CA LYS A 20 -5.52 -1.50 -13.10
C LYS A 20 -5.63 -0.38 -12.08
N ALA A 21 -6.76 -0.29 -11.38
CA ALA A 21 -6.98 0.67 -10.31
C ALA A 21 -6.02 0.42 -9.13
N HIS A 22 -5.72 -0.84 -8.85
CA HIS A 22 -4.76 -1.26 -7.83
C HIS A 22 -3.35 -0.72 -8.13
N ARG A 23 -2.86 -0.88 -9.37
CA ARG A 23 -1.59 -0.28 -9.80
C ARG A 23 -1.61 1.26 -9.74
N ALA A 24 -2.73 1.88 -10.10
CA ALA A 24 -2.87 3.33 -10.02
C ALA A 24 -2.78 3.84 -8.57
N ILE A 25 -3.42 3.14 -7.62
CA ILE A 25 -3.32 3.46 -6.19
C ILE A 25 -1.87 3.31 -5.70
N ILE A 26 -1.19 2.23 -6.09
CA ILE A 26 0.22 2.03 -5.74
C ILE A 26 1.07 3.19 -6.28
N GLN A 27 0.92 3.55 -7.56
CA GLN A 27 1.64 4.68 -8.14
C GLN A 27 1.35 5.99 -7.41
N ASP A 28 0.12 6.23 -6.98
CA ASP A 28 -0.24 7.44 -6.27
C ASP A 28 0.38 7.51 -4.87
N VAL A 29 0.34 6.40 -4.13
CA VAL A 29 0.99 6.28 -2.83
C VAL A 29 2.51 6.45 -2.94
N LEU A 30 3.13 5.90 -3.99
CA LEU A 30 4.57 6.04 -4.22
C LEU A 30 5.01 7.48 -4.53
N LYS A 31 4.11 8.36 -5.00
CA LYS A 31 4.43 9.78 -5.20
C LYS A 31 4.60 10.54 -3.89
N GLU A 32 4.05 10.04 -2.78
CA GLU A 32 4.07 10.77 -1.51
C GLU A 32 5.50 10.95 -0.94
N ARG A 33 6.43 10.01 -1.21
CA ARG A 33 7.82 10.06 -0.70
C ARG A 33 8.80 9.42 -1.70
N PRO A 34 10.06 9.90 -1.73
CA PRO A 34 11.05 9.43 -2.71
C PRO A 34 11.36 7.93 -2.54
N VAL A 35 11.09 7.17 -3.58
CA VAL A 35 11.54 5.77 -3.76
C VAL A 35 12.64 5.79 -4.81
N GLU A 36 13.79 5.16 -4.55
CA GLU A 36 14.85 5.11 -5.55
C GLU A 36 14.47 4.15 -6.68
N GLU A 37 14.29 4.73 -7.86
CA GLU A 37 14.21 4.13 -9.19
C GLU A 37 13.22 2.98 -9.41
N ASN A 38 12.12 3.35 -10.07
CA ASN A 38 11.52 2.70 -11.25
C ASN A 38 10.95 1.28 -11.20
N ASP A 39 11.05 0.53 -10.10
CA ASP A 39 10.25 -0.69 -9.97
C ASP A 39 9.22 -0.56 -8.86
N ILE A 40 7.95 -0.60 -9.26
CA ILE A 40 6.87 -0.87 -8.32
C ILE A 40 7.24 -2.17 -7.61
N PRO A 41 7.29 -2.19 -6.27
CA PRO A 41 7.76 -3.37 -5.58
C PRO A 41 6.91 -4.60 -5.94
N CYS A 42 7.53 -5.61 -6.54
CA CYS A 42 6.82 -6.81 -7.00
C CYS A 42 6.05 -7.49 -5.86
N SER A 43 6.61 -7.47 -4.64
CA SER A 43 5.96 -7.95 -3.43
C SER A 43 4.70 -7.17 -3.08
N LEU A 44 4.73 -5.84 -3.21
CA LEU A 44 3.56 -5.00 -2.98
C LEU A 44 2.44 -5.38 -3.95
N THR A 45 2.72 -5.50 -5.25
CA THR A 45 1.69 -5.82 -6.25
C THR A 45 1.04 -7.20 -6.08
N ASN A 46 1.82 -8.22 -5.70
CA ASN A 46 1.32 -9.59 -5.62
C ASN A 46 0.51 -9.83 -4.33
N GLU A 47 0.99 -9.30 -3.21
CA GLU A 47 0.42 -9.57 -1.88
C GLU A 47 -0.80 -8.68 -1.56
N THR A 48 -0.94 -7.55 -2.28
CA THR A 48 -2.07 -6.62 -2.08
C THR A 48 -3.17 -6.73 -3.13
N LYS A 49 -3.08 -7.69 -4.07
CA LYS A 49 -3.97 -7.82 -5.23
C LYS A 49 -5.48 -7.81 -4.90
N GLU A 50 -5.88 -8.38 -3.78
CA GLU A 50 -7.29 -8.43 -3.33
C GLU A 50 -7.59 -7.44 -2.20
N SER A 51 -6.70 -6.49 -1.97
CA SER A 51 -6.75 -5.58 -0.82
C SER A 51 -7.20 -4.19 -1.22
N GLY A 52 -7.96 -3.55 -0.32
CA GLY A 52 -8.30 -2.15 -0.47
C GLY A 52 -7.07 -1.24 -0.34
N GLY A 53 -7.18 -0.01 -0.87
CA GLY A 53 -6.07 0.96 -0.87
C GLY A 53 -5.50 1.30 0.52
N ALA A 54 -6.27 1.11 1.58
CA ALA A 54 -5.80 1.28 2.97
C ALA A 54 -4.65 0.32 3.31
N LEU A 55 -4.69 -0.93 2.84
CA LEU A 55 -3.61 -1.88 3.12
C LEU A 55 -2.32 -1.48 2.40
N ILE A 56 -2.43 -1.06 1.14
CA ILE A 56 -1.31 -0.59 0.32
C ILE A 56 -0.61 0.57 1.03
N LYS A 57 -1.39 1.54 1.53
CA LYS A 57 -0.86 2.68 2.30
C LYS A 57 -0.16 2.23 3.59
N ASN A 58 -0.76 1.29 4.32
CA ASN A 58 -0.16 0.77 5.55
C ASN A 58 1.18 0.05 5.31
N ILE A 59 1.29 -0.73 4.22
CA ILE A 59 2.54 -1.38 3.83
C ILE A 59 3.59 -0.34 3.46
N TYR A 60 3.21 0.67 2.68
CA TYR A 60 4.10 1.78 2.31
C TYR A 60 4.62 2.56 3.53
N ASP A 61 3.72 2.96 4.43
CA ASP A 61 4.08 3.67 5.66
C ASP A 61 5.00 2.83 6.55
N ARG A 62 4.81 1.50 6.57
CA ARG A 62 5.67 0.59 7.31
C ARG A 62 7.03 0.42 6.65
N ALA A 63 7.10 0.26 5.33
CA ALA A 63 8.34 0.19 4.57
C ALA A 63 9.19 1.46 4.78
N TYR A 64 8.54 2.63 4.81
CA TYR A 64 9.18 3.89 5.13
C TYR A 64 9.82 3.88 6.52
N LYS A 65 9.10 3.40 7.55
CA LYS A 65 9.64 3.31 8.92
C LYS A 65 10.86 2.38 9.01
N PHE A 66 10.89 1.31 8.22
CA PHE A 66 12.07 0.44 8.15
C PHE A 66 13.25 1.15 7.49
N ALA A 67 13.00 1.85 6.38
CA ALA A 67 14.03 2.66 5.72
C ALA A 67 14.57 3.78 6.63
N GLU A 68 13.71 4.46 7.38
CA GLU A 68 14.07 5.50 8.34
C GLU A 68 14.94 4.94 9.47
N LYS A 69 14.52 3.80 10.04
CA LYS A 69 15.32 3.11 11.05
C LYS A 69 16.71 2.73 10.53
N GLU A 70 16.81 2.19 9.32
CA GLU A 70 18.09 1.84 8.71
C GLU A 70 18.95 3.08 8.44
N SER A 71 18.35 4.14 7.90
CA SER A 71 19.01 5.42 7.62
C SER A 71 19.66 6.01 8.88
N ILE A 72 18.91 6.03 9.99
CA ILE A 72 19.40 6.50 11.30
C ILE A 72 20.52 5.59 11.81
N GLN A 73 20.33 4.27 11.76
CA GLN A 73 21.30 3.30 12.29
C GLN A 73 22.63 3.32 11.54
N ARG A 74 22.58 3.53 10.22
CA ARG A 74 23.77 3.50 9.35
C ARG A 74 24.29 4.89 8.98
N GLN A 75 23.68 5.95 9.50
CA GLN A 75 24.00 7.36 9.18
C GLN A 75 24.04 7.63 7.67
N MET A 76 23.11 7.03 6.92
CA MET A 76 23.03 7.13 5.47
C MET A 76 21.80 7.91 5.04
N PRO A 77 21.77 8.52 3.84
CA PRO A 77 20.58 9.17 3.31
C PRO A 77 19.37 8.23 3.30
N LEU A 78 18.20 8.76 3.65
CA LEU A 78 16.95 8.01 3.64
C LEU A 78 16.63 7.56 2.21
N ARG A 79 16.59 6.24 2.01
CA ARG A 79 16.22 5.63 0.73
C ARG A 79 15.36 4.40 0.97
N ILE A 80 14.25 4.32 0.25
CA ILE A 80 13.34 3.17 0.34
C ILE A 80 13.68 2.21 -0.80
N TYR A 81 14.12 1.01 -0.43
CA TYR A 81 14.40 -0.11 -1.33
C TYR A 81 13.34 -1.22 -1.25
N GLN A 82 13.35 -2.11 -2.24
CA GLN A 82 12.53 -3.32 -2.32
C GLN A 82 12.49 -4.13 -1.00
N LYS A 83 13.66 -4.33 -0.37
CA LYS A 83 13.77 -5.09 0.89
C LYS A 83 12.88 -4.54 2.02
N HIS A 84 12.63 -3.24 2.06
CA HIS A 84 11.76 -2.65 3.09
C HIS A 84 10.29 -2.93 2.80
N PHE A 85 9.91 -3.01 1.52
CA PHE A 85 8.58 -3.46 1.11
C PHE A 85 8.37 -4.94 1.40
N ASP A 86 9.38 -5.77 1.17
CA ASP A 86 9.33 -7.20 1.51
C ASP A 86 9.16 -7.39 3.04
N GLU A 87 9.94 -6.65 3.84
CA GLU A 87 9.84 -6.69 5.31
C GLU A 87 8.48 -6.18 5.81
N ALA A 88 7.97 -5.08 5.22
CA ALA A 88 6.65 -4.55 5.53
C ALA A 88 5.54 -5.54 5.14
N THR A 89 5.64 -6.17 3.99
CA THR A 89 4.64 -7.13 3.52
C THR A 89 4.65 -8.38 4.40
N ALA A 90 5.83 -8.92 4.73
CA ALA A 90 6.00 -10.02 5.67
C ALA A 90 5.41 -9.70 7.06
N PHE A 91 5.54 -8.46 7.52
CA PHE A 91 4.91 -8.03 8.77
C PHE A 91 3.40 -8.22 8.71
N PHE A 92 2.72 -7.78 7.64
CA PHE A 92 1.26 -7.89 7.53
C PHE A 92 0.75 -9.29 7.18
N THR A 93 1.52 -10.11 6.46
CA THR A 93 1.13 -11.50 6.14
C THR A 93 1.30 -12.45 7.31
N ASN A 94 2.29 -12.23 8.19
CA ASN A 94 2.50 -13.07 9.37
C ASN A 94 1.41 -12.92 10.45
N PHE A 95 0.58 -11.88 10.42
CA PHE A 95 -0.59 -11.77 11.31
C PHE A 95 -1.83 -12.54 10.82
N LYS A 96 -1.79 -13.14 9.62
CA LYS A 96 -2.91 -13.95 9.08
C LYS A 96 -2.81 -15.45 9.43
N LYS A 97 -1.79 -15.91 10.15
CA LYS A 97 -1.66 -17.28 10.67
C LYS A 97 -1.97 -17.34 12.15
#